data_AF-A0A9W6XU64-F1
#
_entry.id   AF-A0A9W6XU64-F1
#
_cell.length_a   1.000
_cell.length_b   1.000
_cell.length_c   1.000
_cell.angle_alpha   90.00
_cell.angle_beta   90.00
_cell.angle_gamma   90.00
#
_symmetry.space_group_name_H-M   'P 1'
#
loop_
_entity.id
_entity.type
_entity.pdbx_description
1 polymer ?
#
loop_
_entity_poly.entity_id
_entity_poly.type
_entity_poly.pdbx_seq_one_letter_code
_entity_poly.pdbx_strand_id
1 'polypeptide(L)'
;MHTNATTRRGLFRWTRRATLAQALAQVGITLPPDNHPVSLPGTAEPEFLLDTPIQKALSEFARRSGASLPTFVEWVRGQIPSDYRPNINLAPAVLNEVYKGYEHLKELQMIVQNGVEVRLSKEPPRRNLLYKQKTRKRVRGCRYRDTRV
;
A
#
# COMPACT_ATOMS: atom_id res chain seq x y z
N MET A 1 16.76 22.56 -3.11
CA MET A 1 16.61 21.09 -3.18
C MET A 1 17.81 20.53 -3.95
N HIS A 2 18.64 19.68 -3.33
CA HIS A 2 19.88 19.17 -3.96
C HIS A 2 19.59 18.25 -5.15
N THR A 3 20.26 18.47 -6.29
CA THR A 3 20.19 17.68 -7.53
C THR A 3 20.34 16.17 -7.29
N ASN A 4 21.27 15.77 -6.42
CA ASN A 4 21.48 14.37 -6.06
C ASN A 4 20.25 13.71 -5.43
N ALA A 5 19.51 14.43 -4.59
CA ALA A 5 18.30 13.92 -3.95
C ALA A 5 17.18 13.69 -4.99
N THR A 6 17.03 14.61 -5.95
CA THR A 6 16.06 14.49 -7.04
C THR A 6 16.39 13.33 -7.97
N THR A 7 17.65 13.18 -8.37
CA THR A 7 18.12 12.06 -9.22
C THR A 7 17.88 10.71 -8.53
N ARG A 8 18.26 10.60 -7.25
CA ARG A 8 18.07 9.38 -6.46
C ARG A 8 16.59 9.03 -6.29
N ARG A 9 15.73 10.02 -6.02
CA ARG A 9 14.28 9.84 -5.97
C ARG A 9 13.72 9.35 -7.30
N GLY A 10 14.16 9.95 -8.41
CA GLY A 10 13.78 9.53 -9.76
C GLY A 10 14.13 8.07 -10.03
N LEU A 11 15.37 7.68 -9.74
CA LEU A 11 15.84 6.30 -9.92
C LEU A 11 14.98 5.30 -9.14
N PHE A 12 14.72 5.55 -7.84
CA PHE A 12 13.89 4.65 -7.05
C PHE A 12 12.45 4.55 -7.57
N ARG A 13 11.87 5.65 -8.02
CA ARG A 13 10.52 5.65 -8.63
C ARG A 13 10.50 4.78 -9.89
N TRP A 14 11.50 4.92 -10.76
CA TRP A 14 11.63 4.15 -12.00
C TRP A 14 11.80 2.66 -11.72
N THR A 15 12.76 2.28 -10.87
CA THR A 15 13.00 0.88 -10.51
C THR A 15 11.74 0.22 -9.94
N ARG A 16 11.06 0.89 -8.98
CA ARG A 16 9.83 0.36 -8.39
C ARG A 16 8.73 0.15 -9.43
N ARG A 17 8.54 1.09 -10.35
CA ARG A 17 7.55 0.96 -11.42
C ARG A 17 7.88 -0.17 -12.39
N ALA A 18 9.15 -0.38 -12.73
CA ALA A 18 9.58 -1.47 -13.59
C ALA A 18 9.29 -2.83 -12.95
N THR A 19 9.65 -3.02 -11.68
CA THR A 19 9.36 -4.26 -10.93
C THR A 19 7.86 -4.51 -10.83
N LEU A 20 7.07 -3.48 -10.52
CA LEU A 20 5.61 -3.60 -10.44
C LEU A 20 4.99 -3.94 -11.80
N ALA A 21 5.46 -3.34 -12.89
CA ALA A 21 5.00 -3.65 -14.24
C ALA A 21 5.24 -5.13 -14.59
N GLN A 22 6.43 -5.65 -14.26
CA GLN A 22 6.75 -7.06 -14.47
C GLN A 22 5.84 -7.99 -13.67
N ALA A 23 5.59 -7.69 -12.40
CA ALA A 23 4.71 -8.48 -11.54
C ALA A 23 3.24 -8.46 -12.03
N LEU A 24 2.73 -7.29 -12.43
CA LEU A 24 1.38 -7.15 -13.00
C LEU A 24 1.23 -7.91 -14.32
N ALA A 25 2.26 -7.88 -15.17
CA ALA A 25 2.26 -8.57 -16.46
C ALA A 25 2.17 -10.11 -16.29
N GLN A 26 2.77 -10.67 -15.23
CA GLN A 26 2.68 -12.11 -14.94
C GLN A 26 1.25 -12.61 -14.72
N VAL A 27 0.32 -11.73 -14.34
CA VAL A 27 -1.11 -12.06 -14.18
C VAL A 27 -2.01 -11.37 -15.22
N GLY A 28 -1.42 -10.89 -16.31
CA GLY A 28 -2.13 -10.28 -17.43
C GLY A 28 -2.76 -8.92 -17.11
N ILE A 29 -2.12 -8.10 -16.28
CA ILE A 29 -2.55 -6.72 -15.97
C ILE A 29 -1.50 -5.75 -16.50
N THR A 30 -1.95 -4.70 -17.19
CA THR A 30 -1.09 -3.61 -17.65
C THR A 30 -0.98 -2.53 -16.59
N LEU A 31 0.26 -2.10 -16.28
CA LEU A 31 0.49 -0.99 -15.35
C LEU A 31 -0.02 0.33 -15.95
N PRO A 32 -0.90 1.09 -15.26
CA PRO A 32 -1.35 2.39 -15.73
C PRO A 32 -0.21 3.41 -15.86
N PRO A 33 -0.32 4.41 -16.76
CA PRO A 33 0.68 5.45 -16.93
C PRO A 33 0.87 6.30 -15.66
N ASP A 34 2.07 6.85 -15.50
CA ASP A 34 2.50 7.59 -14.30
C ASP A 34 2.16 9.09 -14.33
N ASN A 35 1.02 9.44 -14.92
CA ASN A 35 0.63 10.81 -15.21
C ASN A 35 -0.67 11.22 -14.50
N HIS A 36 -1.13 10.43 -13.52
CA HIS A 36 -2.30 10.81 -12.74
C HIS A 36 -2.01 12.07 -11.90
N PRO A 37 -2.87 13.10 -11.97
CA PRO A 37 -2.68 14.32 -11.20
C PRO A 37 -2.75 14.02 -9.70
N VAL A 38 -1.84 14.64 -8.92
CA VAL A 38 -1.82 14.52 -7.46
C VAL A 38 -2.94 15.34 -6.83
N SER A 39 -3.30 16.46 -7.46
CA SER A 39 -4.36 17.35 -6.99
C SER A 39 -5.01 18.10 -8.14
N LEU A 40 -6.22 18.59 -7.90
CA LEU A 40 -6.88 19.57 -8.76
C LEU A 40 -6.89 20.95 -8.10
N PRO A 41 -6.88 22.04 -8.89
CA PRO A 41 -7.14 23.36 -8.35
C PRO A 41 -8.56 23.41 -7.79
N GLY A 42 -8.69 23.68 -6.49
CA GLY A 42 -9.97 23.94 -5.84
C GLY A 42 -10.23 25.44 -5.66
N THR A 43 -11.44 25.79 -5.26
CA THR A 43 -11.88 27.18 -5.06
C THR A 43 -11.22 27.87 -3.86
N ALA A 44 -10.68 27.12 -2.91
CA ALA A 44 -9.98 27.64 -1.73
C ALA A 44 -8.66 26.91 -1.46
N GLU A 45 -8.62 25.57 -1.61
CA GLU A 45 -7.44 24.74 -1.41
C GLU A 45 -7.37 23.63 -2.48
N PRO A 46 -6.18 23.08 -2.78
CA PRO A 46 -6.04 21.96 -3.70
C PRO A 46 -6.80 20.72 -3.21
N GLU A 47 -7.60 20.12 -4.08
CA GLU A 47 -8.23 18.83 -3.80
C GLU A 47 -7.25 17.72 -4.16
N PHE A 48 -6.76 16.97 -3.17
CA PHE A 48 -5.85 15.86 -3.39
C PHE A 48 -6.60 14.65 -3.94
N LEU A 49 -6.09 14.07 -5.03
CA LEU A 49 -6.71 12.96 -5.72
C LEU A 49 -6.04 11.63 -5.38
N LEU A 50 -6.88 10.61 -5.22
CA LEU A 50 -6.42 9.23 -5.20
C LEU A 50 -6.20 8.75 -6.64
N ASP A 51 -5.05 8.13 -6.90
CA ASP A 51 -4.76 7.47 -8.18
C ASP A 51 -5.66 6.23 -8.35
N THR A 52 -6.86 6.47 -8.87
CA THR A 52 -7.86 5.43 -9.10
C THR A 52 -7.43 4.41 -10.16
N PRO A 53 -6.69 4.78 -11.25
CA PRO A 53 -6.13 3.80 -12.16
C PRO A 53 -5.22 2.78 -11.47
N ILE A 54 -4.23 3.23 -10.69
CA ILE A 54 -3.30 2.30 -10.03
C ILE A 54 -3.99 1.51 -8.92
N GLN A 55 -4.92 2.12 -8.19
CA GLN A 55 -5.74 1.41 -7.20
C GLN A 55 -6.51 0.25 -7.83
N LYS A 56 -7.14 0.47 -8.99
CA LYS A 56 -7.89 -0.56 -9.71
C LYS A 56 -6.98 -1.69 -10.18
N ALA A 57 -5.81 -1.35 -10.74
CA ALA A 57 -4.82 -2.34 -11.18
C ALA A 57 -4.31 -3.19 -10.01
N LEU A 58 -3.98 -2.58 -8.88
CA LEU A 58 -3.51 -3.28 -7.68
C LEU A 58 -4.61 -4.15 -7.04
N SER A 59 -5.87 -3.68 -7.07
CA SER A 59 -7.00 -4.45 -6.57
C SER A 59 -7.28 -5.70 -7.42
N GLU A 60 -7.10 -5.60 -8.74
CA GLU A 60 -7.18 -6.73 -9.65
C GLU A 60 -5.99 -7.69 -9.46
N PHE A 61 -4.79 -7.14 -9.26
CA PHE A 61 -3.57 -7.90 -8.99
C PHE A 61 -3.69 -8.76 -7.74
N ALA A 62 -4.20 -8.18 -6.64
CA ALA A 62 -4.45 -8.93 -5.41
C ALA A 62 -5.42 -10.12 -5.63
N ARG A 63 -6.45 -9.92 -6.46
CA ARG A 63 -7.44 -10.96 -6.78
C ARG A 63 -6.88 -12.07 -7.67
N ARG A 64 -6.05 -11.72 -8.68
CA ARG A 64 -5.50 -12.70 -9.64
C ARG A 64 -4.27 -13.44 -9.13
N SER A 65 -3.42 -12.78 -8.35
CA SER A 65 -2.18 -13.39 -7.85
C SER A 65 -2.41 -14.42 -6.75
N GLY A 66 -3.53 -14.32 -6.01
CA GLY A 66 -3.78 -15.15 -4.83
C GLY A 66 -2.74 -14.96 -3.72
N ALA A 67 -1.94 -13.89 -3.79
CA ALA A 67 -0.83 -13.67 -2.89
C ALA A 67 -1.29 -13.34 -1.47
N SER A 68 -0.46 -13.73 -0.49
CA SER A 68 -0.65 -13.29 0.89
C SER A 68 -0.52 -11.77 0.98
N LEU A 69 -1.17 -11.15 1.98
CA LEU A 69 -1.05 -9.71 2.21
C LEU A 69 0.43 -9.25 2.37
N PRO A 70 1.30 -9.97 3.11
CA PRO A 70 2.73 -9.64 3.16
C PRO A 70 3.38 -9.60 1.78
N THR A 71 3.23 -10.66 0.98
CA THR A 71 3.80 -10.75 -0.37
C THR A 71 3.29 -9.62 -1.27
N PHE A 72 2.00 -9.32 -1.20
CA PHE A 72 1.40 -8.23 -1.96
C PHE A 72 2.01 -6.87 -1.60
N VAL A 73 2.18 -6.61 -0.29
CA VAL A 73 2.77 -5.37 0.21
C VAL A 73 4.24 -5.23 -0.21
N GLU A 74 5.01 -6.32 -0.19
CA GLU A 74 6.40 -6.35 -0.67
C GLU A 74 6.50 -5.95 -2.15
N TRP A 75 5.63 -6.52 -3.00
CA TRP A 75 5.58 -6.18 -4.42
C TRP A 75 5.21 -4.71 -4.68
N VAL A 76 4.18 -4.19 -4.00
CA VAL A 76 3.77 -2.78 -4.16
C VAL A 76 4.91 -1.82 -3.75
N ARG A 77 5.75 -2.24 -2.81
CA ARG A 77 6.92 -1.48 -2.37
C ARG A 77 8.12 -1.62 -3.30
N GLY A 78 8.10 -2.59 -4.22
CA GLY A 78 9.26 -2.97 -5.00
C GLY A 78 10.36 -3.60 -4.15
N GLN A 79 9.99 -4.21 -3.02
CA GLN A 79 10.92 -5.02 -2.25
C GLN A 79 11.17 -6.32 -3.01
N ILE A 80 12.44 -6.62 -3.23
CA ILE A 80 12.91 -7.91 -3.74
C ILE A 80 13.62 -8.63 -2.59
N PRO A 81 13.71 -9.97 -2.60
CA PRO A 81 14.39 -10.71 -1.51
C PRO A 81 15.82 -10.21 -1.22
N SER A 82 16.51 -9.66 -2.23
CA SER A 82 17.84 -9.06 -2.12
C SER A 82 17.88 -7.58 -1.71
N ASP A 83 16.74 -6.89 -1.69
CA ASP A 83 16.57 -5.48 -1.28
C ASP A 83 15.37 -5.40 -0.31
N TYR A 84 15.51 -6.09 0.82
CA TYR A 84 14.53 -6.06 1.89
C TYR A 84 14.61 -4.68 2.58
N ARG A 85 13.63 -3.82 2.29
CA ARG A 85 13.48 -2.49 2.91
C ARG A 85 12.37 -2.52 3.94
N PRO A 86 12.59 -3.07 5.15
CA PRO A 86 11.53 -3.24 6.12
C PRO A 86 10.81 -1.92 6.40
N ASN A 87 9.52 -2.04 6.67
CA ASN A 87 8.54 -0.97 6.79
C ASN A 87 8.69 -0.10 8.05
N ILE A 88 9.92 0.31 8.41
CA ILE A 88 10.37 0.74 9.75
C ILE A 88 10.92 -0.44 10.56
N ASN A 89 11.89 -1.18 10.00
CA ASN A 89 12.82 -1.93 10.87
C ASN A 89 14.20 -1.35 10.61
N LEU A 90 14.53 -0.28 11.33
CA LEU A 90 15.91 0.22 11.36
C LEU A 90 16.78 -0.98 11.73
N ALA A 91 17.77 -1.38 10.94
CA ALA A 91 18.57 -2.53 11.32
C ALA A 91 19.27 -2.23 12.67
N PRO A 92 19.08 -3.04 13.73
CA PRO A 92 19.63 -2.73 15.05
C PRO A 92 21.16 -2.50 15.02
N ALA A 93 21.86 -3.27 14.18
CA ALA A 93 23.29 -3.08 13.95
C ALA A 93 23.63 -1.71 13.35
N VAL A 94 22.82 -1.21 12.41
CA VAL A 94 23.02 0.10 11.78
C VAL A 94 22.71 1.22 12.78
N LEU A 95 21.73 1.04 13.66
CA LEU A 95 21.42 2.01 14.70
C LEU A 95 22.58 2.20 15.68
N ASN A 96 23.23 1.12 16.08
CA ASN A 96 24.34 1.17 17.04
C ASN A 96 25.51 2.00 16.52
N GLU A 97 25.78 1.90 15.22
CA GLU A 97 26.87 2.64 14.59
C GLU A 97 26.49 4.10 14.31
N VAL A 98 25.29 4.34 13.75
CA VAL A 98 24.87 5.68 13.32
C VAL A 98 24.47 6.59 14.48
N TYR A 99 23.89 6.03 15.54
CA TYR A 99 23.37 6.77 16.69
C TYR A 99 24.23 6.56 17.94
N LYS A 100 25.52 6.24 17.77
CA LYS A 100 26.45 6.07 18.88
C LYS A 100 26.53 7.37 19.71
N GLY A 101 26.18 7.27 21.00
CA GLY A 101 26.14 8.42 21.91
C GLY A 101 24.82 9.19 21.91
N TYR A 102 23.81 8.75 21.16
CA TYR A 102 22.46 9.29 21.29
C TYR A 102 21.83 8.84 22.60
N GLU A 103 21.30 9.80 23.37
CA GLU A 103 20.75 9.58 24.72
C GLU A 103 19.66 8.50 24.75
N HIS A 104 18.80 8.44 23.74
CA HIS A 104 17.67 7.51 23.68
C HIS A 104 17.90 6.33 22.72
N LEU A 105 19.16 5.93 22.51
CA LEU A 105 19.50 4.81 21.61
C LEU A 105 18.81 3.51 22.04
N LYS A 106 18.70 3.26 23.34
CA LYS A 106 18.09 2.04 23.89
C LYS A 106 16.59 1.98 23.61
N GLU A 107 15.91 3.10 23.72
CA GLU A 107 14.49 3.25 23.42
C GLU A 107 14.23 3.06 21.91
N LEU A 108 15.09 3.63 21.07
CA LEU A 108 15.08 3.40 19.62
C LEU A 108 15.26 1.92 19.27
N GLN A 109 16.20 1.23 19.92
CA GLN A 109 16.39 -0.21 19.73
C GLN A 109 15.14 -1.00 20.15
N MET A 110 14.50 -0.64 21.27
CA MET A 110 13.27 -1.28 21.70
C MET A 110 12.12 -1.08 20.72
N ILE A 111 11.94 0.14 20.22
CA ILE A 111 10.92 0.48 19.21
C ILE A 111 11.12 -0.34 17.94
N VAL A 112 12.38 -0.57 17.58
CA VAL A 112 12.74 -1.25 16.34
C VAL A 112 12.59 -2.77 16.47
N GLN A 113 13.01 -3.32 17.61
CA GLN A 113 12.87 -4.75 17.88
C GLN A 113 11.43 -5.16 18.12
N ASN A 114 10.65 -4.34 18.83
CA ASN A 114 9.33 -4.72 19.36
C ASN A 114 8.17 -3.92 18.76
N GLY A 115 8.45 -2.89 17.94
CA GLY A 115 7.46 -1.90 17.52
C GLY A 115 7.22 -0.80 18.57
N VAL A 116 6.47 0.24 18.19
CA VAL A 116 6.05 1.27 19.14
C VAL A 116 4.87 0.74 19.97
N GLU A 117 5.10 0.48 21.25
CA GLU A 117 4.03 0.22 22.20
C GLU A 117 3.42 1.54 22.67
N VAL A 118 2.25 1.90 22.13
CA VAL A 118 1.55 3.12 22.53
C VAL A 118 0.69 2.82 23.76
N ARG A 119 1.06 3.39 24.91
CA ARG A 119 0.18 3.42 26.08
C ARG A 119 -0.91 4.48 25.85
N LEU A 120 -2.05 4.03 25.34
CA LEU A 120 -3.19 4.91 25.11
C LEU A 120 -3.81 5.29 26.47
N SER A 121 -4.01 6.60 26.68
CA SER A 121 -4.65 7.13 27.90
C SER A 121 -6.14 6.77 28.00
N LYS A 122 -6.75 6.37 26.87
CA LYS A 122 -8.12 5.87 26.76
C LYS A 122 -8.15 4.73 25.76
N GLU A 123 -8.98 3.72 25.98
CA GLU A 123 -9.22 2.70 24.95
C GLU A 123 -9.71 3.38 23.66
N PRO A 124 -9.09 3.07 22.51
CA PRO A 124 -9.57 3.58 21.24
C PRO A 124 -10.97 3.00 20.98
N PRO A 125 -11.90 3.77 20.40
CA PRO A 125 -13.23 3.27 20.11
C PRO A 125 -13.11 2.00 19.26
N ARG A 126 -13.64 0.89 19.76
CA ARG A 126 -13.69 -0.37 19.01
C ARG A 126 -14.43 -0.09 17.71
N ARG A 127 -13.74 -0.20 16.57
CA ARG A 127 -14.40 -0.27 15.27
C ARG A 127 -15.25 -1.54 15.30
N ASN A 128 -16.56 -1.38 15.50
CA ASN A 128 -17.51 -2.44 15.20
C ASN A 128 -17.39 -2.72 13.71
N LEU A 129 -16.61 -3.73 13.33
CA LEU A 129 -16.59 -4.30 12.00
C LEU A 129 -17.92 -5.01 11.77
N LEU A 130 -18.99 -4.23 11.60
CA LEU A 130 -20.19 -4.72 10.95
C LEU A 130 -19.88 -4.75 9.45
N TYR A 131 -19.08 -5.72 9.02
CA TYR A 131 -19.19 -6.20 7.66
C TYR A 131 -20.62 -6.71 7.54
N LYS A 132 -21.52 -5.88 6.97
CA LYS A 132 -22.78 -6.38 6.44
C LYS A 132 -22.40 -7.37 5.35
N GLN A 133 -22.25 -8.64 5.72
CA GLN A 133 -22.38 -9.73 4.78
C GLN A 133 -23.74 -9.49 4.11
N LYS A 134 -23.73 -9.01 2.86
CA LYS A 134 -24.94 -9.03 2.04
C LYS A 134 -25.31 -10.50 1.93
N THR A 135 -26.23 -10.94 2.78
CA THR A 135 -26.90 -12.21 2.61
C THR A 135 -27.50 -12.18 1.21
N ARG A 136 -27.01 -13.07 0.34
CA ARG A 136 -27.64 -13.34 -0.94
C ARG A 136 -29.05 -13.83 -0.63
N LYS A 137 -30.04 -12.93 -0.65
CA LYS A 137 -31.44 -13.34 -0.78
C LYS A 137 -31.52 -14.07 -2.12
N ARG A 138 -31.65 -15.40 -2.08
CA ARG A 138 -32.17 -16.19 -3.19
C ARG A 138 -33.55 -15.62 -3.50
N VAL A 139 -33.64 -14.78 -4.54
CA VAL A 139 -34.93 -14.43 -5.13
C VAL A 139 -35.40 -15.69 -5.84
N ARG A 140 -36.31 -16.42 -5.20
CA ARG A 140 -37.12 -17.44 -5.88
C ARG A 140 -38.15 -16.69 -6.73
N GLY A 141 -38.19 -17.00 -8.01
CA GLY A 141 -39.36 -16.75 -8.86
C GLY A 141 -39.22 -15.58 -9.83
N CYS A 142 -38.65 -15.85 -11.00
CA CYS A 142 -39.08 -15.17 -12.23
C CYS A 142 -39.74 -16.22 -13.12
N ARG A 143 -41.08 -16.21 -13.13
CA ARG A 143 -41.86 -16.82 -14.21
C ARG A 143 -41.78 -15.86 -15.40
N TYR A 144 -41.14 -16.32 -16.48
CA TYR A 144 -41.19 -15.67 -17.78
C TYR A 144 -42.64 -15.73 -18.28
N ARG A 145 -43.32 -14.59 -18.44
CA ARG A 145 -44.52 -14.51 -19.26
C ARG A 145 -44.06 -14.15 -20.67
N ASP A 146 -44.19 -15.13 -21.55
CA ASP A 146 -44.06 -15.00 -23.00
C ASP A 146 -45.34 -14.33 -23.53
N THR A 147 -45.27 -13.04 -23.87
CA THR A 147 -46.31 -12.38 -24.66
C THR A 147 -45.89 -12.44 -26.11
N ARG A 148 -46.42 -13.45 -26.82
CA ARG A 148 -46.46 -13.46 -28.28
C ARG A 148 -47.35 -12.33 -28.77
N VAL A 149 -46.84 -11.58 -29.74
CA VAL A 149 -47.63 -10.80 -30.72
C VAL A 149 -48.07 -11.74 -31.82
#